data_AF-A0A537TVU3-F1
#
_entry.id   AF-A0A537TVU3-F1
#
_cell.length_a   1.000
_cell.length_b   1.000
_cell.length_c   1.000
_cell.angle_alpha   90.00
_cell.angle_beta   90.00
_cell.angle_gamma   90.00
#
_symmetry.space_group_name_H-M   'P 1'
#
loop_
_entity.id
_entity.type
_entity.pdbx_description
1 polymer ?
#
loop_
_entity_poly.entity_id
_entity_poly.type
_entity_poly.pdbx_seq_one_letter_code
_entity_poly.pdbx_strand_id
1 'polypeptide(L)' 'MLEAVRADLPFELEEFEISEDAELERRYRERVPVVLVDGEEAFTYFVHPDGLRRKLLE' A
#
# COMPACT_ATOMS: atom_id res chain seq x y z
N MET A 1 8.34 -2.33 -7.93
CA MET A 1 8.43 -1.11 -7.09
C MET A 1 8.41 -1.47 -5.61
N LEU A 2 7.35 -2.14 -5.12
CA LEU A 2 7.30 -2.70 -3.76
C LEU A 2 8.37 -3.79 -3.53
N GLU A 3 8.56 -4.69 -4.50
CA GLU A 3 9.57 -5.77 -4.42
C GLU A 3 11.01 -5.25 -4.30
N ALA A 4 11.32 -4.14 -4.98
CA ALA A 4 12.64 -3.52 -4.90
C ALA A 4 12.91 -2.96 -3.50
N VAL A 5 11.90 -2.36 -2.86
CA VAL A 5 12.00 -1.93 -1.46
C VAL A 5 12.07 -3.15 -0.54
N ARG A 6 11.31 -4.21 -0.83
CA ARG A 6 11.27 -5.45 -0.03
C ARG A 6 12.60 -6.21 -0.04
N ALA A 7 13.39 -6.06 -1.11
CA ALA A 7 14.74 -6.61 -1.20
C ALA A 7 15.72 -5.91 -0.23
N ASP A 8 15.58 -4.60 -0.02
CA ASP A 8 16.42 -3.81 0.90
C ASP A 8 15.89 -3.86 2.35
N LEU A 9 14.56 -3.88 2.51
CA LEU A 9 13.86 -3.83 3.79
C LEU A 9 12.74 -4.88 3.80
N PRO A 10 12.90 -6.02 4.49
CA PRO A 10 11.87 -7.04 4.54
C PRO A 10 10.60 -6.53 5.24
N PHE A 11 9.46 -6.69 4.60
CA PHE A 11 8.14 -6.42 5.18
C PHE A 11 7.12 -7.44 4.69
N GLU A 12 6.05 -7.62 5.47
CA GLU A 12 4.89 -8.40 5.05
C GLU A 12 4.03 -7.60 4.08
N LEU A 13 3.66 -8.22 2.96
CA LEU A 13 2.81 -7.62 1.95
C LEU A 13 1.56 -8.46 1.82
N GLU A 14 0.41 -7.84 2.06
CA GLU A 14 -0.91 -8.44 1.83
C GLU A 14 -1.64 -7.60 0.79
N GLU A 15 -2.18 -8.26 -0.23
CA GLU A 15 -2.89 -7.64 -1.34
C GLU A 15 -4.36 -8.00 -1.24
N PHE A 16 -5.21 -6.98 -1.31
CA PHE A 16 -6.66 -7.13 -1.24
C PHE A 16 -7.30 -6.60 -2.52
N GLU A 17 -8.12 -7.45 -3.15
CA GLU A 17 -8.94 -7.06 -4.29
C GLU A 17 -10.19 -6.35 -3.78
N ILE A 18 -10.25 -5.03 -3.96
CA ILE A 18 -11.34 -4.23 -3.40
C ILE A 18 -12.70 -4.56 -4.05
N SER A 19 -12.72 -5.13 -5.26
CA SER A 19 -13.97 -5.50 -5.94
C SER A 19 -14.64 -6.73 -5.32
N GLU A 20 -13.94 -7.49 -4.48
CA GLU A 20 -14.48 -8.64 -3.75
C GLU A 20 -15.01 -8.28 -2.35
N ASP A 21 -14.75 -7.06 -1.87
CA ASP A 21 -15.18 -6.56 -0.56
C ASP A 21 -15.99 -5.27 -0.71
N ALA A 22 -17.29 -5.34 -0.39
CA ALA A 22 -18.21 -4.21 -0.57
C ALA A 22 -17.88 -2.99 0.32
N GLU A 23 -17.21 -3.15 1.46
CA GLU A 23 -16.78 -2.02 2.28
C GLU A 23 -15.55 -1.35 1.69
N LEU A 24 -14.57 -2.14 1.24
CA LEU A 24 -13.37 -1.63 0.56
C LEU A 24 -13.71 -0.98 -0.78
N GLU A 25 -14.58 -1.61 -1.58
CA GLU A 25 -15.08 -1.05 -2.84
C GLU A 25 -15.70 0.32 -2.60
N ARG A 26 -16.61 0.43 -1.62
CA ARG A 26 -17.28 1.70 -1.30
C ARG A 26 -16.32 2.77 -0.83
N ARG A 27 -15.30 2.39 -0.04
CA ARG A 27 -14.31 3.29 0.57
C ARG A 27 -13.29 3.81 -0.42
N TYR A 28 -12.79 2.95 -1.31
CA TYR A 28 -11.65 3.28 -2.17
C TYR A 28 -12.03 3.51 -3.62
N ARG A 29 -12.94 2.73 -4.21
CA ARG A 29 -13.40 2.90 -5.61
C ARG A 29 -12.22 3.16 -6.57
N GLU A 30 -12.25 4.27 -7.30
CA GLU A 30 -11.26 4.68 -8.29
C GLU A 30 -9.93 5.18 -7.69
N ARG A 31 -9.82 5.26 -6.35
CA ARG A 31 -8.58 5.68 -5.67
C ARG A 31 -7.49 4.61 -5.69
N VAL A 32 -7.78 3.41 -6.18
CA VAL A 32 -6.79 2.33 -6.25
C VAL A 32 -5.62 2.67 -7.18
N PRO A 33 -4.40 2.16 -6.88
CA PRO A 33 -4.03 1.39 -5.68
C PRO A 33 -3.95 2.27 -4.43
N VAL A 34 -4.37 1.72 -3.29
CA VAL A 34 -4.22 2.33 -1.96
C VAL A 34 -3.31 1.42 -1.14
N VAL A 35 -2.29 2.00 -0.51
CA VAL A 35 -1.34 1.25 0.33
C VAL A 35 -1.42 1.75 1.75
N LEU A 36 -1.60 0.79 2.66
CA LEU A 36 -1.54 1.03 4.10
C LEU A 36 -0.16 0.60 4.59
N VAL A 37 0.43 1.40 5.48
CA VAL A 37 1.63 1.04 6.24
C VAL A 37 1.21 1.02 7.71
N ASP A 38 1.42 -0.11 8.38
CA ASP A 38 0.98 -0.32 9.77
C ASP A 38 -0.50 0.02 10.03
N GLY A 39 -1.35 -0.23 9.02
CA GLY A 39 -2.80 0.03 9.08
C GLY A 39 -3.22 1.47 8.74
N GLU A 40 -2.28 2.38 8.45
CA GLU A 40 -2.57 3.76 8.08
C GLU A 40 -2.43 3.99 6.56
N GLU A 41 -3.41 4.66 5.93
CA GLU A 41 -3.36 5.01 4.50
C GLU A 41 -2.15 5.92 4.22
N ALA A 42 -1.12 5.37 3.56
CA ALA A 42 0.14 6.07 3.32
C ALA A 42 0.30 6.53 1.86
N PHE A 43 -0.25 5.77 0.91
CA PHE A 43 -0.14 6.07 -0.51
C PHE A 43 -1.45 5.80 -1.25
N THR A 44 -1.67 6.55 -2.33
CA THR A 44 -2.82 6.41 -3.24
C THR A 44 -2.32 6.72 -4.65
N TYR A 45 -2.82 6.02 -5.67
CA TYR A 45 -2.47 6.15 -7.11
C TYR A 45 -1.03 5.78 -7.49
N PHE A 46 -0.04 6.25 -6.74
CA PHE A 46 1.37 5.96 -6.98
C PHE A 46 2.13 5.84 -5.67
N VAL A 47 3.02 4.85 -5.60
CA VAL A 47 3.90 4.64 -4.45
C VAL A 47 5.30 5.09 -4.86
N HIS A 48 5.93 5.99 -4.11
CA HIS A 48 7.32 6.35 -4.39
C HIS A 48 8.24 5.46 -3.56
N PRO A 49 9.24 4.76 -4.13
CA PRO A 49 10.11 3.84 -3.38
C PRO A 49 10.77 4.49 -2.15
N ASP A 50 11.27 5.72 -2.30
CA ASP A 50 11.92 6.43 -1.19
C ASP A 50 10.93 6.91 -0.12
N GLY A 51 9.70 7.26 -0.53
CA GLY A 51 8.63 7.60 0.41
C GLY A 51 8.20 6.39 1.23
N LEU A 52 8.09 5.23 0.57
CA LEU A 52 7.76 3.97 1.23
C LEU A 52 8.85 3.55 2.22
N ARG A 53 10.14 3.61 1.82
CA ARG A 53 11.26 3.32 2.72
C ARG A 53 11.22 4.17 3.98
N ARG A 54 10.96 5.47 3.84
CA ARG A 54 10.87 6.38 4.99
C ARG A 54 9.72 5.98 5.92
N LYS A 55 8.55 5.65 5.35
CA LYS A 55 7.38 5.26 6.13
C LYS A 55 7.56 3.95 6.89
N LEU A 56 8.27 2.98 6.32
CA LEU A 56 8.59 1.70 6.98
C LEU A 56 9.66 1.79 8.06
N LEU A 57 10.33 2.94 8.20
CA LEU A 57 11.40 3.18 9.18
C LEU A 57 11.00 4.19 10.28
N GLU A 58 9.79 4.77 10.20
CA GLU A 58 9.19 5.57 11.27
C GLU A 58 8.69 4.67 12.41
#